data_AF-A0A957INS7-F1
#
_entry.id   AF-A0A957INS7-F1
#
_cell.length_a   1.000
_cell.length_b   1.000
_cell.length_c   1.000
_cell.angle_alpha   90.00
_cell.angle_beta   90.00
_cell.angle_gamma   90.00
#
_symmetry.space_group_name_H-M   'P 1'
#
loop_
_entity.id
_entity.type
_entity.pdbx_description
1 polymer ?
#
loop_
_entity_poly.entity_id
_entity_poly.type
_entity_poly.pdbx_seq_one_letter_code
_entity_poly.pdbx_strand_id
1 'polypeptide(L)'
;TITKVVMSDHAFFDDAIKAKLATKGEQVLAREGETIVLETASLIINAEVMDMQYGAGGTLPPQSHFETVTFELSAWAKEGSGSSGGADDMMNF
;
A
#
# COMPACT_ATOMS: atom_id res chain seq x y z
N THR A 1 12.50 -2.64 4.71
CA THR A 1 11.40 -2.94 3.77
C THR A 1 10.13 -2.38 4.35
N ILE A 2 9.25 -1.82 3.51
CA ILE A 2 7.95 -1.30 3.98
C ILE A 2 6.88 -2.28 3.54
N THR A 3 6.07 -2.71 4.50
CA THR A 3 4.99 -3.67 4.28
C THR A 3 3.71 -3.07 4.81
N LYS A 4 2.72 -2.94 3.92
CA LYS A 4 1.34 -2.58 4.30
C LYS A 4 0.47 -3.81 4.10
N VAL A 5 -0.34 -4.10 5.11
CA VAL A 5 -1.20 -5.27 5.14
C VAL A 5 -2.63 -4.81 4.86
N VAL A 6 -3.11 -5.17 3.68
CA VAL A 6 -4.46 -4.87 3.21
C VAL A 6 -5.43 -5.88 3.82
N MET A 7 -6.45 -5.39 4.54
CA MET A 7 -7.40 -6.21 5.29
C MET A 7 -8.83 -6.04 4.82
N SER A 8 -9.57 -7.14 4.75
CA SER A 8 -11.02 -7.10 4.61
C SER A 8 -11.67 -6.45 5.81
N ASP A 9 -12.88 -5.91 5.64
CA ASP A 9 -13.69 -5.37 6.73
C ASP A 9 -13.81 -6.37 7.90
N HIS A 10 -14.07 -7.63 7.60
CA HIS A 10 -14.16 -8.68 8.61
C HIS A 10 -12.81 -8.96 9.34
N ALA A 11 -11.69 -8.94 8.61
CA ALA A 11 -10.36 -9.11 9.18
C ALA A 11 -9.93 -7.91 10.05
N PHE A 12 -10.50 -6.73 9.78
CA PHE A 12 -10.30 -5.53 10.57
C PHE A 12 -11.15 -5.51 11.85
N PHE A 13 -12.36 -6.08 11.81
CA PHE A 13 -13.26 -6.17 12.96
C PHE A 13 -12.96 -7.35 13.91
N ASP A 14 -12.24 -8.38 13.45
CA ASP A 14 -11.81 -9.48 14.31
C ASP A 14 -10.49 -9.17 15.02
N ASP A 15 -10.54 -9.00 16.34
CA ASP A 15 -9.41 -8.60 17.17
C ASP A 15 -8.23 -9.61 17.13
N ALA A 16 -8.52 -10.91 16.93
CA ALA A 16 -7.50 -11.95 16.85
C ALA A 16 -6.74 -11.91 15.51
N ILE A 17 -7.45 -11.70 14.40
CA ILE A 17 -6.85 -11.51 13.07
C ILE A 17 -6.07 -10.19 13.03
N LYS A 18 -6.66 -9.11 13.54
CA LYS A 18 -6.02 -7.80 13.65
C LYS A 18 -4.73 -7.87 14.45
N ALA A 19 -4.70 -8.51 15.61
CA ALA A 19 -3.50 -8.64 16.44
C ALA A 19 -2.38 -9.42 15.73
N LYS A 20 -2.72 -10.50 15.00
CA LYS A 20 -1.73 -11.26 14.23
C LYS A 20 -1.16 -10.46 13.06
N LEU A 21 -1.99 -9.69 12.38
CA LEU A 21 -1.57 -8.93 11.21
C LEU A 21 -0.87 -7.61 11.58
N ALA A 22 -1.13 -7.05 12.77
CA ALA A 22 -0.39 -5.92 13.31
C ALA A 22 1.12 -6.21 13.44
N THR A 23 1.50 -7.49 13.60
CA THR A 23 2.91 -7.89 13.64
C THR A 23 3.59 -7.91 12.26
N LYS A 24 2.82 -7.86 11.17
CA LYS A 24 3.33 -7.96 9.78
C LYS A 24 3.63 -6.60 9.14
N GLY A 25 3.00 -5.53 9.61
CA GLY A 25 3.17 -4.19 9.06
C GLY A 25 2.02 -3.25 9.38
N GLU A 26 1.94 -2.14 8.65
CA GLU A 26 0.87 -1.14 8.82
C GLU A 26 -0.44 -1.66 8.25
N GLN A 27 -1.50 -1.60 9.05
CA GLN A 27 -2.81 -2.16 8.70
C GLN A 27 -3.59 -1.14 7.88
N VAL A 28 -4.03 -1.55 6.69
CA VAL A 28 -4.82 -0.71 5.79
C VAL A 28 -6.10 -1.45 5.48
N LEU A 29 -7.24 -0.78 5.64
CA LEU A 29 -8.52 -1.33 5.23
C LEU A 29 -8.56 -1.37 3.70
N ALA A 30 -8.83 -2.53 3.11
CA ALA A 30 -9.06 -2.62 1.69
C ALA A 30 -10.42 -1.98 1.40
N ARG A 31 -10.43 -0.90 0.63
CA ARG A 31 -11.63 -0.38 -0.01
C ARG A 31 -11.41 -0.19 -1.50
N GLU A 32 -12.47 -0.44 -2.26
CA GLU A 32 -12.51 -0.11 -3.69
C GLU A 32 -12.33 1.39 -3.85
N GLY A 33 -11.41 1.79 -4.74
CA GLY A 33 -11.03 3.20 -4.94
C GLY A 33 -10.12 3.77 -3.86
N GLU A 34 -9.62 2.97 -2.91
CA GLU A 34 -8.62 3.41 -1.94
C GLU A 34 -7.22 3.35 -2.57
N THR A 35 -6.44 4.43 -2.41
CA THR A 35 -5.05 4.49 -2.87
C THR A 35 -4.09 4.32 -1.70
N ILE A 36 -3.30 3.27 -1.74
CA ILE A 36 -2.36 2.90 -0.68
C ILE A 36 -0.97 3.38 -1.08
N VAL A 37 -0.47 4.40 -0.39
CA VAL A 37 0.87 4.96 -0.64
C VAL A 37 1.92 4.26 0.24
N LEU A 38 2.92 3.66 -0.38
CA LEU A 38 4.12 3.12 0.26
C LEU A 38 5.30 4.04 -0.06
N GLU A 39 5.68 4.89 0.89
CA GLU A 39 6.86 5.74 0.77
C GLU A 39 8.08 5.05 1.39
N THR A 40 8.98 4.56 0.54
CA THR A 40 10.29 4.02 0.97
C THR A 40 11.38 5.09 0.91
N ALA A 41 12.61 4.72 1.28
CA ALA A 41 13.76 5.62 1.26
C ALA A 41 14.07 6.20 -0.13
N SER A 42 13.77 5.48 -1.22
CA SER A 42 14.17 5.87 -2.58
C SER A 42 13.07 5.66 -3.63
N LEU A 43 11.94 5.06 -3.24
CA LEU A 43 10.82 4.76 -4.11
C LEU A 43 9.53 5.12 -3.40
N ILE A 44 8.57 5.63 -4.14
CA ILE A 44 7.21 5.78 -3.66
C ILE A 44 6.34 4.94 -4.59
N ILE A 45 5.48 4.12 -3.99
CA ILE A 45 4.61 3.19 -4.69
C ILE A 45 3.17 3.50 -4.29
N ASN A 46 2.32 3.85 -5.24
CA ASN A 46 0.87 3.87 -5.07
C ASN A 46 0.32 2.53 -5.52
N ALA A 47 -0.36 1.83 -4.63
CA ALA A 47 -1.20 0.70 -4.95
C ALA A 47 -2.66 1.13 -4.84
N GLU A 48 -3.34 1.32 -5.96
CA GLU A 48 -4.76 1.66 -5.99
C GLU A 48 -5.60 0.39 -6.14
N VAL A 49 -6.65 0.28 -5.33
CA VAL A 49 -7.56 -0.86 -5.40
C VAL A 49 -8.61 -0.58 -6.47
N MET A 50 -8.41 -1.15 -7.66
CA MET A 50 -9.32 -0.99 -8.80
C MET A 50 -10.64 -1.73 -8.62
N ASP A 51 -10.57 -2.95 -8.08
CA ASP A 51 -11.73 -3.83 -7.95
C ASP A 51 -11.50 -4.78 -6.78
N MET A 52 -12.56 -5.04 -6.00
CA MET A 52 -12.53 -6.10 -5.01
C MET A 52 -13.82 -6.89 -5.02
N GLN A 53 -13.66 -8.20 -5.08
CA GLN A 53 -14.76 -9.14 -5.04
C GLN A 53 -14.60 -10.01 -3.81
N TYR A 54 -15.50 -9.83 -2.85
CA TYR A 54 -15.59 -10.73 -1.71
C TYR A 54 -16.19 -12.05 -2.15
N GLY A 55 -15.54 -13.15 -1.78
CA GLY A 55 -16.04 -14.49 -2.05
C GLY A 55 -17.33 -14.73 -1.28
N ALA A 56 -18.44 -14.84 -1.99
CA ALA A 56 -19.74 -15.23 -1.44
C ALA A 56 -19.93 -16.73 -1.65
N GLY A 57 -19.03 -17.56 -1.11
CA GLY A 57 -19.05 -19.00 -1.34
C GLY A 57 -18.45 -19.79 -0.19
N GLY A 58 -19.30 -20.48 0.58
CA GLY A 58 -18.91 -21.46 1.59
C GLY A 58 -19.32 -21.10 3.03
N THR A 59 -19.04 -22.01 3.97
CA THR A 59 -19.35 -21.94 5.42
C THR A 59 -18.66 -20.81 6.19
N LEU A 60 -18.13 -19.82 5.48
CA LEU A 60 -17.42 -18.67 6.04
C LEU A 60 -18.36 -17.45 6.08
N PRO A 61 -18.18 -16.54 7.05
CA PRO A 61 -18.98 -15.32 7.13
C PRO A 61 -18.85 -14.46 5.86
N PRO A 62 -19.89 -13.65 5.54
CA PRO A 62 -19.80 -12.67 4.46
C PRO A 62 -18.62 -11.72 4.71
N GLN A 63 -17.91 -11.34 3.64
CA GLN A 63 -16.74 -10.44 3.66
C GLN A 63 -15.49 -10.98 4.41
N SER A 64 -15.41 -12.28 4.72
CA SER A 64 -14.26 -12.86 5.42
C SER A 64 -13.00 -13.00 4.56
N HIS A 65 -13.10 -13.12 3.24
CA HIS A 65 -11.96 -13.26 2.33
C HIS A 65 -12.22 -12.62 0.97
N PHE A 66 -11.15 -12.13 0.34
CA PHE A 66 -11.18 -11.67 -1.04
C PHE A 66 -11.14 -12.90 -1.96
N GLU A 67 -12.10 -13.01 -2.87
CA GLU A 67 -12.06 -13.99 -3.95
C GLU A 67 -11.23 -13.46 -5.11
N THR A 68 -11.44 -12.20 -5.47
CA THR A 68 -10.62 -11.49 -6.45
C THR A 68 -10.32 -10.09 -5.91
N VAL A 69 -9.09 -9.64 -6.12
CA VAL A 69 -8.71 -8.26 -5.83
C VAL A 69 -7.74 -7.78 -6.91
N THR A 70 -8.05 -6.63 -7.50
CA THR A 70 -7.24 -6.02 -8.55
C THR A 70 -6.59 -4.77 -8.00
N PHE A 71 -5.26 -4.72 -8.11
CA PHE A 71 -4.47 -3.57 -7.70
C PHE A 71 -3.76 -2.97 -8.91
N GLU A 72 -3.82 -1.66 -9.06
CA GLU A 72 -2.95 -0.92 -9.96
C GLU A 72 -1.74 -0.40 -9.17
N LEU A 73 -0.54 -0.79 -9.59
CA LEU A 73 0.70 -0.37 -8.94
C LEU A 73 1.41 0.66 -9.81
N SER A 74 1.47 1.89 -9.30
CA SER A 74 2.30 2.96 -9.83
C SER A 74 3.52 3.14 -8.93
N ALA A 75 4.73 2.98 -9.46
CA ALA A 75 5.97 3.16 -8.71
C ALA A 75 6.82 4.25 -9.33
N TRP A 76 7.29 5.20 -8.52
CA TRP A 76 8.22 6.23 -8.94
C TRP A 76 9.44 6.26 -8.03
N ALA A 77 10.61 6.53 -8.61
CA ALA A 77 11.79 6.85 -7.83
C ALA A 77 11.53 8.16 -7.10
N LYS A 78 11.70 8.13 -5.78
CA LYS A 78 11.86 9.35 -5.00
C LYS A 78 13.21 9.88 -5.46
N GLU A 79 13.20 10.89 -6.32
CA GLU A 79 14.41 11.65 -6.70
C GLU A 79 15.09 12.05 -5.40
N GLY A 80 16.11 11.27 -5.04
CA GLY A 80 16.94 11.57 -3.90
C GLY A 80 17.80 12.73 -4.31
N SER A 81 17.35 13.96 -4.00
CA SER A 81 18.21 15.11 -3.72
C SER A 81 19.54 15.07 -4.45
N GLY A 82 19.49 15.05 -5.78
CA GLY A 82 20.59 14.54 -6.59
C GLY A 82 20.70 15.18 -7.95
N SER A 83 20.16 16.39 -8.15
CA SER A 83 20.63 17.31 -9.19
C SER A 83 19.97 18.68 -9.04
N SER A 84 20.59 19.59 -8.28
CA SER A 84 20.47 21.03 -8.54
C SER A 84 21.66 21.75 -7.92
N GLY A 85 22.53 22.29 -8.77
CA GLY A 85 23.51 23.32 -8.40
C GLY A 85 24.96 22.87 -8.32
N GLY A 86 25.48 22.25 -9.37
CA GLY A 86 26.92 22.04 -9.56
C GLY A 86 27.38 22.57 -10.90
N ALA A 87 27.40 23.90 -11.10
CA ALA A 87 28.17 24.53 -12.19
C ALA A 87 28.39 26.06 -12.07
N ASP A 88 27.80 26.76 -11.10
CA ASP A 88 27.71 28.23 -11.18
C ASP A 88 28.87 29.01 -10.54
N ASP A 89 29.83 28.36 -9.86
CA ASP A 89 30.97 29.02 -9.18
C ASP A 89 32.29 28.81 -9.94
N MET A 90 32.32 29.14 -11.24
CA MET A 90 33.56 29.01 -12.05
C MET A 90 33.94 30.23 -12.90
N MET A 91 33.29 31.38 -12.71
CA MET A 91 33.75 32.64 -13.33
C MET A 91 33.26 33.86 -12.55
N ASN A 92 34.03 34.32 -11.57
CA ASN A 92 34.10 35.76 -11.28
C ASN A 92 35.54 36.13 -10.89
N PHE A 93 36.35 36.41 -11.91
CA PHE A 93 37.63 37.10 -11.80
C PHE A 93 37.43 38.60 -11.54
#